data_AF-A0A317KVE0-F1
#
_entry.id   AF-A0A317KVE0-F1
#
_cell.length_a   1.000
_cell.length_b   1.000
_cell.length_c   1.000
_cell.angle_alpha   90.00
_cell.angle_beta   90.00
_cell.angle_gamma   90.00
#
_symmetry.space_group_name_H-M   'P 1'
#
loop_
_entity.id
_entity.type
_entity.pdbx_description
1 polymer ?
#
loop_
_entity_poly.entity_id
_entity_poly.type
_entity_poly.pdbx_seq_one_letter_code
_entity_poly.pdbx_strand_id
1 'polypeptide(L)'
;MEDFDKVLKHHERIIFHLIHKYGIRDEDGEFYQLGLIALWQAWREYDSSKSKFSSYAYLCVRRELLHLIDHNRRVQEKHEKWLNTVRIEDLMVEDLAHELDPQLLHKIQNALTMKQWKWFEHCLLHGYPLKEFAQKEAETYGAVKNCGKRARAKLRMLLTEEGYAL
;
A
#
# COMPACT_ATOMS: atom_id res chain seq x y z
N MET A 1 34.68 4.57 28.71
CA MET A 1 33.76 5.13 27.72
C MET A 1 32.54 5.60 28.50
N GLU A 2 32.18 6.87 28.46
CA GLU A 2 30.86 7.25 28.98
C GLU A 2 29.81 6.46 28.21
N ASP A 3 28.91 5.82 28.94
CA ASP A 3 27.81 5.11 28.33
C ASP A 3 26.89 6.13 27.67
N PHE A 4 26.51 5.91 26.41
CA PHE A 4 25.64 6.83 25.67
C PHE A 4 24.33 7.06 26.41
N ASP A 5 23.86 6.06 27.16
CA ASP A 5 22.68 6.17 28.03
C ASP A 5 22.77 7.33 29.03
N LYS A 6 23.97 7.65 29.53
CA LYS A 6 24.16 8.80 30.42
C LYS A 6 24.05 10.10 29.64
N VAL A 7 24.66 10.18 28.46
CA VAL A 7 24.61 11.37 27.61
C VAL A 7 23.17 11.66 27.20
N LEU A 8 22.45 10.61 26.79
CA LEU A 8 21.05 10.65 26.42
C LEU A 8 20.19 11.20 27.56
N LYS A 9 20.28 10.63 28.78
CA LYS A 9 19.52 11.11 29.95
C LYS A 9 19.66 12.62 30.23
N HIS A 10 20.83 13.20 29.94
CA HIS A 10 21.09 14.62 30.19
C HIS A 10 20.66 15.54 29.04
N HIS A 11 20.58 15.02 27.81
CA HIS A 11 20.43 15.85 26.60
C HIS A 11 19.20 15.51 25.75
N GLU A 12 18.44 14.46 26.07
CA GLU A 12 17.20 14.07 25.39
C GLU A 12 16.17 15.21 25.33
N ARG A 13 16.12 16.06 26.37
CA ARG A 13 15.26 17.25 26.40
C ARG A 13 15.50 18.22 25.23
N ILE A 14 16.69 18.21 24.63
CA ILE A 14 17.00 19.00 23.43
C ILE A 14 16.11 18.56 22.27
N ILE A 15 15.94 17.25 22.08
CA ILE A 15 15.14 16.67 21.00
C ILE A 15 13.68 17.08 21.19
N PHE A 16 13.12 16.83 22.38
CA PHE A 16 11.76 17.23 22.69
C PHE A 16 11.56 18.74 22.53
N HIS A 17 12.46 19.56 23.07
CA HIS A 17 12.39 21.01 22.93
C HIS A 17 12.32 21.44 21.45
N LEU A 18 13.15 20.87 20.59
CA LEU A 18 13.18 21.22 19.17
C LEU A 18 11.92 20.74 18.43
N ILE A 19 11.43 19.53 18.72
CA ILE A 19 10.16 19.01 18.19
C ILE A 19 9.01 19.97 18.51
N HIS A 20 8.88 20.36 19.77
CA HIS A 20 7.84 21.31 20.21
C HIS A 20 8.04 22.70 19.60
N LYS A 21 9.28 23.20 19.57
CA LYS A 21 9.62 24.53 19.02
C LYS A 21 9.25 24.67 17.55
N TYR A 22 9.40 23.61 16.77
CA TYR A 22 9.04 23.59 15.35
C TYR A 22 7.59 23.18 15.10
N GLY A 23 6.79 22.93 16.14
CA GLY A 23 5.39 22.52 15.99
C GLY A 23 5.23 21.17 15.28
N ILE A 24 6.24 20.29 15.38
CA ILE A 24 6.23 18.98 14.75
C ILE A 24 5.21 18.09 15.46
N ARG A 25 4.32 17.46 14.69
CA ARG A 25 3.50 16.33 15.13
C ARG A 25 4.23 15.04 14.76
N ASP A 26 4.75 14.36 15.77
CA ASP A 26 5.62 13.19 15.59
C ASP A 26 4.88 11.91 16.05
N GLU A 27 3.79 11.57 15.37
CA GLU A 27 2.92 10.44 15.74
C GLU A 27 3.66 9.09 15.66
N ASP A 28 4.46 8.91 14.62
CA ASP A 28 5.26 7.70 14.38
C ASP A 28 6.64 7.74 15.06
N GLY A 29 7.02 8.87 15.65
CA GLY A 29 8.31 9.04 16.35
C GLY A 29 9.53 9.19 15.44
N GLU A 30 9.35 9.49 14.15
CA GLU A 30 10.42 9.64 13.16
C GLU A 30 11.39 10.77 13.54
N PHE A 31 10.87 11.93 13.95
CA PHE A 31 11.70 13.07 14.33
C PHE A 31 12.46 12.81 15.62
N TYR A 32 11.82 12.16 16.59
CA TYR A 32 12.48 11.75 17.83
C TYR A 32 13.63 10.78 17.56
N GLN A 33 13.41 9.74 16.75
CA GLN A 33 14.45 8.79 16.37
C GLN A 33 15.62 9.46 15.64
N LEU A 34 15.33 10.36 14.69
CA LEU A 34 16.37 11.12 14.00
C LEU A 34 17.16 11.99 14.97
N GLY A 35 16.49 12.62 15.94
CA GLY A 35 17.12 13.38 17.01
C GLY A 35 18.07 12.54 17.87
N LEU A 36 17.70 11.30 18.17
CA LEU A 36 18.56 10.35 18.90
C LEU A 36 19.82 10.00 18.11
N ILE A 37 19.66 9.70 16.81
CA ILE A 37 20.79 9.39 15.91
C ILE A 37 21.74 10.59 15.82
N ALA A 38 21.20 11.79 15.63
CA ALA A 38 21.99 13.02 15.56
C ALA A 38 22.73 13.30 16.88
N LEU A 39 22.10 13.03 18.02
CA LEU A 39 22.73 13.17 19.33
C LEU A 39 23.86 12.16 19.54
N TRP A 40 23.68 10.91 19.09
CA TRP A 40 24.71 9.88 19.13
C TRP A 40 25.90 10.20 18.24
N GLN A 41 25.66 10.71 17.03
CA GLN A 41 26.71 11.19 16.14
C GLN A 41 27.46 12.37 16.75
N ALA A 42 26.73 13.35 17.31
CA ALA A 42 27.33 14.48 18.00
C ALA A 42 28.22 14.03 19.16
N TRP A 43 27.81 13.03 19.94
CA TRP A 43 28.63 12.46 21.02
C TRP A 43 29.94 11.85 20.50
N ARG A 44 29.89 11.12 19.38
CA ARG A 44 31.07 10.49 18.79
C ARG A 44 32.09 11.48 18.21
N GLU A 45 31.61 12.55 17.60
CA GLU A 45 32.44 13.52 16.87
C GLU A 45 32.77 14.77 17.68
N TYR A 46 32.30 14.82 18.93
CA TYR A 46 32.46 15.98 19.79
C TYR A 46 33.94 16.27 20.09
N ASP A 47 34.29 17.54 19.90
CA ASP A 47 35.59 18.10 20.25
C ASP A 47 35.43 19.16 21.35
N SER A 48 35.91 18.81 22.55
CA SER A 48 35.83 19.65 23.74
C SER A 48 36.59 20.97 23.63
N SER A 49 37.52 21.11 22.68
CA SER A 49 38.26 22.36 22.46
C SER A 49 37.43 23.45 21.79
N LYS A 50 36.35 23.08 21.10
CA LYS A 50 35.57 24.00 20.24
C LYS A 50 34.37 24.62 20.94
N SER A 51 33.65 23.87 21.75
CA SER A 51 32.41 24.34 22.40
C SER A 51 31.98 23.42 23.54
N LYS A 52 30.95 23.80 24.31
CA LYS A 52 30.26 22.89 25.23
C LYS A 52 29.46 21.86 24.44
N PHE A 53 29.45 20.61 24.91
CA PHE A 53 28.72 19.52 24.27
C PHE A 53 27.24 19.83 24.03
N SER A 54 26.55 20.42 25.01
CA SER A 54 25.14 20.80 24.89
C SER A 54 24.86 21.74 23.73
N SER A 55 25.75 22.71 23.48
CA SER A 55 25.65 23.65 22.36
C SER A 55 25.86 22.93 21.03
N TYR A 56 26.88 22.06 20.96
CA TYR A 56 27.16 21.28 19.75
C TYR A 56 26.04 20.30 19.42
N ALA A 57 25.60 19.52 20.40
CA ALA A 57 24.48 18.59 20.29
C ALA A 57 23.19 19.29 19.84
N TYR A 58 22.87 20.46 20.41
CA TYR A 58 21.73 21.26 19.97
C TYR A 58 21.81 21.64 18.49
N LEU A 59 23.00 22.06 18.01
CA LEU A 59 23.19 22.42 16.60
C LEU A 59 23.04 21.20 15.67
N CYS A 60 23.63 20.06 16.02
CA CYS A 60 23.53 18.82 15.27
C CYS A 60 22.08 18.34 15.17
N VAL A 61 21.40 18.18 16.31
CA VAL A 61 20.00 17.73 16.35
C VAL A 61 19.11 18.71 15.57
N ARG A 62 19.27 20.02 15.79
CA ARG A 62 18.49 21.04 15.07
C ARG A 62 18.67 20.95 13.56
N ARG A 63 19.91 20.75 13.09
CA ARG A 63 20.21 20.65 11.66
C ARG A 63 19.48 19.45 11.05
N GLU A 64 19.59 18.28 11.65
CA GLU A 64 18.96 17.06 11.11
C GLU A 64 17.43 17.17 11.10
N LEU A 65 16.82 17.74 12.16
CA LEU A 65 15.37 17.97 12.18
C LEU A 65 14.91 18.94 11.08
N LEU A 66 15.64 20.05 10.86
CA LEU A 66 15.32 21.00 9.78
C LEU A 66 15.46 20.36 8.40
N HIS A 67 16.47 19.51 8.21
CA HIS A 67 16.66 18.76 6.96
C HIS A 67 15.46 17.85 6.67
N LEU A 68 14.95 17.14 7.68
CA LEU A 68 13.77 16.29 7.53
C LEU A 68 12.50 17.10 7.26
N ILE A 69 12.29 18.22 7.95
CA ILE A 69 11.18 19.15 7.67
C ILE A 69 11.21 19.58 6.20
N ASP A 70 12.37 20.03 5.72
CA ASP A 70 12.53 20.49 4.34
C ASP A 70 12.35 19.36 3.31
N HIS A 71 12.80 18.15 3.64
CA HIS A 71 12.57 16.97 2.83
C HIS A 71 11.07 16.68 2.70
N ASN A 72 10.36 16.59 3.83
CA ASN A 72 8.93 16.28 3.86
C ASN A 72 8.11 17.35 3.13
N ARG A 73 8.46 18.63 3.29
CA ARG A 73 7.87 19.72 2.51
C ARG A 73 8.03 19.50 0.99
N ARG A 74 9.24 19.20 0.52
CA ARG A 74 9.49 18.95 -0.92
C ARG A 74 8.73 17.75 -1.45
N VAL A 75 8.59 16.69 -0.66
CA VAL A 75 7.80 15.50 -1.03
C VAL A 75 6.32 15.88 -1.16
N GLN A 76 5.77 16.62 -0.19
CA GLN A 76 4.39 17.10 -0.25
C GLN A 76 4.14 18.02 -1.44
N GLU A 77 5.02 19.00 -1.70
CA GLU A 77 4.91 19.87 -2.87
C GLU A 77 4.91 19.09 -4.20
N LYS A 78 5.74 18.03 -4.30
CA LYS A 78 5.75 17.16 -5.49
C LYS A 78 4.46 16.37 -5.60
N HIS A 79 3.96 15.84 -4.49
CA HIS A 79 2.71 15.09 -4.46
C HIS A 79 1.52 15.97 -4.82
N GLU A 80 1.42 17.18 -4.28
CA GLU A 80 0.40 18.16 -4.63
C GLU A 80 0.48 18.57 -6.10
N LYS A 81 1.70 18.80 -6.64
CA LYS A 81 1.87 19.07 -8.07
C LYS A 81 1.42 17.91 -8.93
N TRP A 82 1.73 16.68 -8.53
CA TRP A 82 1.27 15.48 -9.21
C TRP A 82 -0.26 15.40 -9.19
N LEU A 83 -0.89 15.55 -8.03
CA LEU A 83 -2.36 15.56 -7.89
C LEU A 83 -3.03 16.65 -8.74
N ASN A 84 -2.43 17.83 -8.86
CA ASN A 84 -2.96 18.92 -9.69
C ASN A 84 -2.76 18.70 -11.20
N THR A 85 -1.81 17.84 -11.58
CA THR A 85 -1.52 17.55 -13.00
C THR A 85 -2.33 16.37 -13.50
N VAL A 86 -2.57 15.39 -12.63
CA VAL A 86 -3.30 14.16 -12.95
C VAL A 86 -4.79 14.44 -13.03
N ARG A 87 -5.40 14.16 -14.17
CA ARG A 87 -6.87 14.22 -14.31
C ARG A 87 -7.49 12.90 -13.83
N ILE A 88 -8.77 12.95 -13.49
CA ILE A 88 -9.54 11.74 -13.17
C ILE A 88 -9.45 10.75 -14.34
N GLU A 89 -9.46 11.24 -15.59
CA GLU A 89 -9.29 10.40 -16.79
C GLU A 89 -7.93 9.67 -16.83
N ASP A 90 -6.86 10.23 -16.27
CA ASP A 90 -5.53 9.60 -16.23
C ASP A 90 -5.42 8.49 -15.17
N LEU A 91 -6.29 8.54 -14.15
CA LEU A 91 -6.41 7.54 -13.08
C LEU A 91 -7.46 6.48 -13.38
N MET A 92 -8.35 6.78 -14.33
CA MET A 92 -9.22 5.78 -14.93
C MET A 92 -8.34 4.87 -15.76
N VAL A 93 -7.98 3.73 -15.17
CA VAL A 93 -7.79 2.53 -15.98
C VAL A 93 -9.16 2.30 -16.59
N GLU A 94 -9.37 2.67 -17.85
CA GLU A 94 -10.41 2.03 -18.64
C GLU A 94 -10.20 0.55 -18.41
N ASP A 95 -11.20 -0.11 -17.85
CA ASP A 95 -11.24 -1.56 -17.71
C ASP A 95 -11.41 -2.14 -19.12
N LEU A 96 -10.40 -1.90 -19.98
CA LEU A 96 -10.19 -2.57 -21.26
C LEU A 96 -9.99 -4.08 -21.03
N ALA A 97 -9.83 -4.49 -19.76
CA ALA A 97 -9.98 -5.84 -19.30
C ALA A 97 -11.48 -6.16 -19.06
N HIS A 98 -12.11 -6.73 -20.10
CA HIS A 98 -13.25 -7.67 -20.01
C HIS A 98 -14.68 -7.12 -19.96
N GLU A 99 -15.09 -6.33 -20.95
CA GLU A 99 -16.31 -6.76 -21.64
C GLU A 99 -15.91 -7.98 -22.47
N LEU A 100 -16.28 -9.18 -21.99
CA LEU A 100 -16.21 -10.38 -22.84
C LEU A 100 -16.85 -10.04 -24.18
N ASP A 101 -16.16 -10.30 -25.29
CA ASP A 101 -16.71 -10.10 -26.63
C ASP A 101 -18.17 -10.60 -26.65
N PRO A 102 -19.16 -9.74 -26.97
CA PRO A 102 -20.57 -10.12 -26.96
C PRO A 102 -20.85 -11.40 -27.75
N GLN A 103 -20.08 -11.65 -28.80
CA GLN A 103 -20.18 -12.88 -29.60
C GLN A 103 -19.68 -14.10 -28.81
N LEU A 104 -18.53 -13.99 -28.14
CA LEU A 104 -18.00 -15.04 -27.27
C LEU A 104 -18.95 -15.30 -26.08
N LEU A 105 -19.52 -14.25 -25.47
CA LEU A 105 -20.46 -14.40 -24.37
C LEU A 105 -21.71 -15.18 -24.81
N HIS A 106 -22.25 -14.87 -25.99
CA HIS A 106 -23.38 -15.60 -26.55
C HIS A 106 -23.03 -17.07 -26.85
N LYS A 107 -21.83 -17.36 -27.36
CA LYS A 107 -21.36 -18.74 -27.56
C LYS A 107 -21.23 -19.50 -26.23
N ILE A 108 -20.67 -18.86 -25.21
CA ILE A 108 -20.58 -19.43 -23.84
C ILE A 108 -21.98 -19.73 -23.31
N GLN A 109 -22.92 -18.80 -23.44
CA GLN A 109 -24.29 -18.98 -22.98
C GLN A 109 -24.97 -20.19 -23.63
N ASN A 110 -24.77 -20.39 -24.93
CA ASN A 110 -25.34 -21.52 -25.67
C ASN A 110 -24.67 -22.86 -25.35
N ALA A 111 -23.39 -22.88 -24.97
CA ALA A 111 -22.67 -24.10 -24.63
C ALA A 111 -23.00 -24.63 -23.21
N LEU A 112 -23.38 -23.73 -22.31
CA LEU A 112 -23.68 -24.04 -20.92
C LEU A 112 -25.17 -24.36 -20.71
N THR A 113 -25.47 -25.27 -19.79
CA THR A 113 -26.85 -25.43 -19.32
C THR A 113 -27.25 -24.25 -18.43
N MET A 114 -28.55 -23.98 -18.24
CA MET A 114 -29.00 -22.86 -17.39
C MET A 114 -28.35 -22.85 -16.00
N LYS A 115 -28.15 -24.03 -15.39
CA LYS A 115 -27.47 -24.19 -14.10
C LYS A 115 -25.97 -23.87 -14.17
N GLN A 116 -25.32 -24.21 -15.28
CA GLN A 116 -23.91 -23.88 -15.52
C GLN A 116 -23.73 -22.40 -15.87
N TRP A 117 -24.68 -21.80 -16.60
CA TRP A 117 -24.72 -20.39 -16.91
C TRP A 117 -24.87 -19.54 -15.66
N LYS A 118 -25.84 -19.84 -14.79
CA LYS A 118 -25.99 -19.18 -13.50
C LYS A 118 -24.72 -19.26 -12.64
N TRP A 119 -24.02 -20.39 -12.67
CA TRP A 119 -22.72 -20.54 -12.00
C TRP A 119 -21.65 -19.66 -12.63
N PHE A 120 -21.58 -19.60 -13.97
CA PHE A 120 -20.65 -18.75 -14.70
C PHE A 120 -20.87 -17.27 -14.37
N GLU A 121 -22.10 -16.78 -14.49
CA GLU A 121 -22.48 -15.41 -14.17
C GLU A 121 -22.12 -15.05 -12.71
N HIS A 122 -22.60 -15.83 -11.74
CA HIS A 122 -22.39 -15.49 -10.34
C HIS A 122 -20.94 -15.70 -9.88
N CYS A 123 -20.32 -16.83 -10.20
CA CYS A 123 -19.00 -17.17 -9.63
C CYS A 123 -17.82 -16.63 -10.45
N LEU A 124 -17.97 -16.42 -11.76
CA LEU A 124 -16.89 -15.93 -12.62
C LEU A 124 -17.04 -14.46 -12.99
N LEU A 125 -18.24 -13.98 -13.36
CA LEU A 125 -18.43 -12.56 -13.72
C LEU A 125 -18.55 -11.66 -12.47
N HIS A 126 -19.33 -12.11 -11.48
CA HIS A 126 -19.59 -11.30 -10.27
C HIS A 126 -18.72 -11.68 -9.06
N GLY A 127 -17.87 -12.70 -9.17
CA GLY A 127 -16.94 -13.08 -8.11
C GLY A 127 -17.58 -13.62 -6.82
N TYR A 128 -18.84 -14.07 -6.85
CA TYR A 128 -19.49 -14.61 -5.65
C TYR A 128 -18.80 -15.89 -5.14
N PRO A 129 -18.59 -16.02 -3.83
CA PRO A 129 -18.08 -17.25 -3.22
C PRO A 129 -19.00 -18.45 -3.50
N LEU A 130 -18.42 -19.61 -3.79
CA LEU A 130 -19.17 -20.85 -4.06
C LEU A 130 -20.16 -21.24 -2.94
N LYS A 131 -19.86 -20.86 -1.68
CA LYS A 131 -20.73 -21.10 -0.53
C LYS A 131 -21.98 -20.23 -0.56
N GLU A 132 -21.84 -18.96 -0.94
CA GLU A 132 -22.96 -18.01 -1.04
C GLU A 132 -23.86 -18.36 -2.22
N PHE A 133 -23.28 -18.75 -3.36
CA PHE A 133 -24.05 -19.25 -4.50
C PHE A 133 -24.81 -20.55 -4.17
N ALA A 134 -24.19 -21.48 -3.44
CA ALA A 134 -24.84 -22.71 -3.00
C ALA A 134 -26.06 -22.44 -2.10
N GLN A 135 -25.95 -21.48 -1.18
CA GLN A 135 -27.06 -21.04 -0.34
C GLN A 135 -28.17 -20.39 -1.18
N LYS A 136 -27.81 -19.53 -2.14
CA LYS A 136 -28.75 -18.82 -3.02
C LYS A 136 -29.56 -19.75 -3.92
N GLU A 137 -28.95 -20.79 -4.46
CA GLU A 137 -29.62 -21.76 -5.35
C GLU A 137 -30.21 -22.97 -4.59
N ALA A 138 -30.19 -22.96 -3.24
CA ALA A 138 -30.62 -24.09 -2.40
C ALA A 138 -29.92 -25.42 -2.77
N GLU A 139 -28.65 -25.35 -3.18
CA GLU A 139 -27.84 -26.51 -3.57
C GLU A 139 -26.74 -26.81 -2.56
N THR A 140 -26.24 -28.05 -2.57
CA THR A 140 -25.08 -28.39 -1.76
C THR A 140 -23.81 -27.80 -2.37
N TYR A 141 -22.86 -27.40 -1.52
CA TYR A 141 -21.54 -26.94 -1.94
C TYR A 141 -20.84 -27.93 -2.90
N GLY A 142 -21.00 -29.24 -2.66
CA GLY A 142 -20.49 -30.30 -3.53
C GLY A 142 -21.12 -30.29 -4.93
N ALA A 143 -22.43 -30.02 -5.03
CA ALA A 143 -23.13 -29.90 -6.32
C ALA A 143 -22.64 -28.69 -7.11
N VAL A 144 -22.47 -27.53 -6.47
CA VAL A 144 -21.94 -26.31 -7.09
C VAL A 144 -20.49 -26.51 -7.56
N LYS A 145 -19.64 -27.13 -6.74
CA LYS A 145 -18.25 -27.44 -7.11
C LYS A 145 -18.18 -28.36 -8.33
N ASN A 146 -19.03 -29.38 -8.38
CA ASN A 146 -19.15 -30.29 -9.52
C ASN A 146 -19.71 -29.59 -10.76
N CYS A 147 -20.69 -28.70 -10.61
CA CYS A 147 -21.21 -27.85 -11.68
C CYS A 147 -20.09 -27.02 -12.31
N GLY A 148 -19.31 -26.32 -11.49
CA GLY A 148 -18.18 -25.50 -11.95
C GLY A 148 -17.06 -26.32 -12.60
N LYS A 149 -16.82 -27.57 -12.16
CA LYS A 149 -15.85 -28.46 -12.84
C LYS A 149 -16.31 -28.80 -14.26
N ARG A 150 -17.60 -29.13 -14.44
CA ARG A 150 -18.18 -29.47 -15.75
C ARG A 150 -18.29 -28.24 -16.67
N ALA A 151 -18.69 -27.10 -16.12
CA ALA A 151 -18.76 -25.84 -16.84
C ALA A 151 -17.37 -25.42 -17.37
N ARG A 152 -16.33 -25.49 -16.52
CA ARG A 152 -14.95 -25.20 -16.95
C ARG A 152 -14.43 -26.11 -18.04
N ALA A 153 -14.79 -27.40 -18.04
CA ALA A 153 -14.41 -28.30 -19.12
C ALA A 153 -14.98 -27.86 -20.47
N LYS A 154 -16.26 -27.46 -20.50
CA LYS A 154 -16.91 -26.92 -21.71
C LYS A 154 -16.32 -25.59 -22.15
N LEU A 155 -16.09 -24.68 -21.20
CA LEU A 155 -15.49 -23.37 -21.48
C LEU A 155 -14.09 -23.53 -22.09
N ARG A 156 -13.29 -24.48 -21.59
CA ARG A 156 -11.96 -24.75 -22.15
C ARG A 156 -12.03 -25.22 -23.59
N MET A 157 -12.92 -26.17 -23.91
CA MET A 157 -13.11 -26.63 -25.29
C MET A 157 -13.50 -25.48 -26.20
N LEU A 158 -14.50 -24.69 -25.80
CA LEU A 158 -15.00 -23.55 -26.56
C LEU A 158 -13.90 -22.50 -26.81
N LEU A 159 -13.15 -22.15 -25.77
CA LEU A 159 -12.09 -21.13 -25.88
C LEU A 159 -10.94 -21.61 -26.78
N THR A 160 -10.58 -22.90 -26.74
CA THR A 160 -9.60 -23.48 -27.65
C THR A 160 -10.09 -23.49 -29.10
N GLU A 161 -11.37 -23.77 -29.35
CA GLU A 161 -11.99 -23.72 -30.69
C GLU A 161 -12.00 -22.30 -31.26
N GLU A 162 -12.20 -21.29 -30.41
CA GLU A 162 -12.19 -19.88 -30.77
C GLU A 162 -10.77 -19.27 -30.88
N GLY A 163 -9.72 -20.09 -30.70
CA GLY A 163 -8.33 -19.65 -30.86
C GLY A 163 -7.73 -18.93 -29.66
N TYR A 164 -8.40 -18.93 -28.50
CA TYR A 164 -7.83 -18.41 -27.26
C TYR A 164 -6.85 -19.46 -26.68
N ALA A 165 -5.57 -19.08 -26.56
CA ALA A 165 -4.56 -19.89 -25.89
C ALA A 165 -4.86 -19.94 -24.37
N LEU A 166 -5.02 -21.15 -23.84
CA LEU A 166 -5.35 -21.43 -22.42
C LEU A 166 -4.21 -22.11 -21.68
#